data_AF-A0A2D8JLL9-F1
#
_entry.id   AF-A0A2D8JLL9-F1
#
_cell.length_a   1.000
_cell.length_b   1.000
_cell.length_c   1.000
_cell.angle_alpha   90.00
_cell.angle_beta   90.00
_cell.angle_gamma   90.00
#
_symmetry.space_group_name_H-M   'P 1'
#
loop_
_entity.id
_entity.type
_entity.pdbx_description
1 polymer ?
#
loop_
_entity_poly.entity_id
_entity_poly.type
_entity_poly.pdbx_seq_one_letter_code
_entity_poly.pdbx_strand_id
1 'polypeptide(L)'
;MQAMKGGLITREFDRVLPWLNRQYQLANYYGGEKNKMTPGLLENIKKAYDVAVLREERERFIPILESAYELNPNNIDLNIMLASAYQYLDSEKAMIYLNKARTILPSDRRIFQLANLILHRSKNITMRKSWCESYLNAQFGDYEEYKNSTLLGVGYRRLAFEYDDNNSRNIILNEGLTLGEKTKYEFLFDKLAVINSPSLRISNGGGIEVFFDSIQLYSQGRLMESYSNDLIKLFPETGFISENKVISTNKKGENIFLVLPGISKHKIDKVILELSITKLKLDNTKICES
;
A
#
# COMPACT_ATOMS: atom_id res chain seq x y z
N MET A 1 -17.61 9.87 23.63
CA MET A 1 -17.53 9.59 22.18
C MET A 1 -18.34 10.56 21.32
N GLN A 2 -19.57 10.94 21.67
CA GLN A 2 -20.36 11.91 20.87
C GLN A 2 -19.68 13.28 20.70
N ALA A 3 -19.07 13.83 21.75
CA ALA A 3 -18.33 15.11 21.66
C ALA A 3 -17.11 15.04 20.72
N MET A 4 -16.38 13.91 20.73
CA MET A 4 -15.28 13.69 19.78
C MET A 4 -15.81 13.53 18.36
N LYS A 5 -16.87 12.73 18.15
CA LYS A 5 -17.50 12.57 16.83
C LYS A 5 -18.01 13.90 16.26
N GLY A 6 -18.68 14.72 17.08
CA GLY A 6 -19.14 16.06 16.70
C GLY A 6 -17.98 16.99 16.35
N GLY A 7 -16.94 17.05 17.20
CA GLY A 7 -15.74 17.86 16.95
C GLY A 7 -14.92 17.42 15.74
N LEU A 8 -14.93 16.13 15.39
CA LEU A 8 -14.30 15.64 14.15
C LEU A 8 -15.08 16.10 12.92
N ILE A 9 -16.42 16.06 12.95
CA ILE A 9 -17.26 16.52 11.84
C ILE A 9 -17.07 18.03 11.61
N THR A 10 -17.02 18.81 12.69
CA THR A 10 -16.89 20.28 12.63
C THR A 10 -15.44 20.77 12.62
N ARG A 11 -14.45 19.88 12.69
CA ARG A 11 -13.01 20.20 12.79
C ARG A 11 -12.65 21.10 13.98
N GLU A 12 -13.43 21.02 15.05
CA GLU A 12 -13.19 21.76 16.30
C GLU A 12 -12.18 21.02 17.18
N PHE A 13 -10.89 21.15 16.84
CA PHE A 13 -9.81 20.43 17.54
C PHE A 13 -9.64 20.83 19.01
N ASP A 14 -10.15 21.99 19.43
CA ASP A 14 -10.24 22.39 20.84
C ASP A 14 -11.09 21.44 21.68
N ARG A 15 -12.06 20.75 21.07
CA ARG A 15 -12.88 19.73 21.74
C ARG A 15 -12.27 18.32 21.63
N VAL A 16 -11.54 18.06 20.54
CA VAL A 16 -10.97 16.74 20.24
C VAL A 16 -9.69 16.49 21.03
N LEU A 17 -8.74 17.45 21.04
CA LEU A 17 -7.42 17.28 21.65
C LEU A 17 -7.47 17.00 23.17
N PRO A 18 -8.31 17.68 23.98
CA PRO A 18 -8.43 17.35 25.41
C PRO A 18 -8.95 15.93 25.66
N TRP A 19 -9.72 15.37 24.73
CA TRP A 19 -10.16 13.98 24.83
C TRP A 19 -9.03 13.00 24.49
N LEU A 20 -8.27 13.26 23.43
CA LEU A 20 -7.09 12.47 23.09
C LEU A 20 -6.04 12.50 24.21
N ASN A 21 -5.80 13.67 24.81
CA ASN A 21 -4.89 13.81 25.96
C ASN A 21 -5.33 12.96 27.15
N ARG A 22 -6.64 12.92 27.47
CA ARG A 22 -7.15 12.05 28.53
C ARG A 22 -6.96 10.57 28.21
N GLN A 23 -7.13 10.17 26.95
CA GLN A 23 -6.85 8.79 26.54
C GLN A 23 -5.36 8.46 26.67
N TYR A 24 -4.48 9.39 26.29
CA TYR A 24 -3.04 9.23 26.49
C TYR A 24 -2.68 9.09 27.96
N GLN A 25 -3.20 9.95 28.84
CA GLN A 25 -2.97 9.86 30.29
C GLN A 25 -3.38 8.49 30.84
N LEU A 26 -4.53 7.99 30.41
CA LEU A 26 -5.01 6.66 30.78
C LEU A 26 -4.07 5.57 30.26
N ALA A 27 -3.69 5.62 28.98
CA ALA A 27 -2.81 4.64 28.38
C ALA A 27 -1.42 4.63 29.05
N ASN A 28 -0.89 5.80 29.37
CA ASN A 28 0.39 5.94 30.05
C ASN A 28 0.33 5.37 31.48
N TYR A 29 -0.73 5.67 32.23
CA TYR A 29 -0.93 5.17 33.59
C TYR A 29 -0.96 3.64 33.69
N TYR A 30 -1.56 2.96 32.70
CA TYR A 30 -1.72 1.50 32.69
C TYR A 30 -0.52 0.71 32.11
N GLY A 31 0.66 1.33 31.97
CA GLY A 31 1.91 0.59 31.69
C GLY A 31 2.69 1.05 30.45
N GLY A 32 2.51 2.29 29.99
CA GLY A 32 3.39 2.91 28.99
C GLY A 32 3.53 2.12 27.67
N GLU A 33 4.77 1.79 27.32
CA GLU A 33 5.19 1.27 26.00
C GLU A 33 4.61 -0.10 25.58
N LYS A 34 3.95 -0.84 26.49
CA LYS A 34 3.37 -2.17 26.19
C LYS A 34 1.92 -2.33 26.65
N ASN A 35 1.23 -1.21 26.83
CA ASN A 35 -0.16 -1.24 27.26
C ASN A 35 -1.08 -1.69 26.11
N LYS A 36 -2.04 -2.59 26.42
CA LYS A 36 -3.14 -3.01 25.55
C LYS A 36 -4.02 -1.84 25.07
N MET A 37 -3.97 -0.69 25.73
CA MET A 37 -4.72 0.52 25.32
C MET A 37 -4.01 1.34 24.24
N THR A 38 -2.69 1.19 24.08
CA THR A 38 -1.89 1.99 23.13
C THR A 38 -2.39 1.85 21.68
N PRO A 39 -2.72 0.65 21.16
CA PRO A 39 -3.27 0.53 19.81
C PRO A 39 -4.56 1.33 19.60
N GLY A 40 -5.48 1.30 20.57
CA GLY A 40 -6.74 2.05 20.50
C GLY A 40 -6.54 3.57 20.58
N LEU A 41 -5.57 4.03 21.36
CA LEU A 41 -5.16 5.44 21.39
C LEU A 41 -4.62 5.88 20.03
N LEU A 42 -3.67 5.12 19.46
CA LEU A 42 -3.06 5.44 18.17
C LEU A 42 -4.09 5.46 17.03
N GLU A 43 -5.05 4.53 17.04
CA GLU A 43 -6.15 4.53 16.07
C GLU A 43 -7.03 5.78 16.19
N ASN A 44 -7.34 6.23 17.42
CA ASN A 44 -8.13 7.44 17.64
C ASN A 44 -7.38 8.72 17.25
N ILE A 45 -6.08 8.80 17.55
CA ILE A 45 -5.21 9.89 17.11
C ILE A 45 -5.19 9.93 15.58
N LYS A 46 -4.95 8.80 14.92
CA LYS A 46 -4.92 8.69 13.45
C LYS A 46 -6.23 9.15 12.82
N LYS A 47 -7.37 8.66 13.30
CA LYS A 47 -8.70 9.09 12.82
C LYS A 47 -8.91 10.60 12.99
N ALA A 48 -8.45 11.18 14.08
CA ALA A 48 -8.56 12.61 14.31
C ALA A 48 -7.62 13.43 13.41
N TYR A 49 -6.40 12.95 13.24
CA TYR A 49 -5.36 13.58 12.43
C TYR A 49 -5.68 13.53 10.93
N ASP A 50 -6.28 12.44 10.44
CA ASP A 50 -6.70 12.29 9.04
C ASP A 50 -7.72 13.37 8.60
N VAL A 51 -8.42 13.98 9.57
CA VAL A 51 -9.38 15.07 9.35
C VAL A 51 -8.71 16.45 9.42
N ALA A 52 -7.50 16.57 9.96
CA ALA A 52 -6.70 17.80 10.00
C ALA A 52 -6.01 18.04 8.65
N VAL A 53 -6.59 18.91 7.83
CA VAL A 53 -6.11 19.17 6.47
C VAL A 53 -5.32 20.46 6.35
N LEU A 54 -5.54 21.43 7.24
CA LEU A 54 -4.80 22.69 7.26
C LEU A 54 -3.48 22.57 8.04
N ARG A 55 -2.56 23.48 7.73
CA ARG A 55 -1.26 23.57 8.41
C ARG A 55 -1.44 23.74 9.92
N GLU A 56 -2.22 24.74 10.31
CA GLU A 56 -2.41 25.15 11.70
C GLU A 56 -3.09 24.03 12.50
N GLU A 57 -4.01 23.30 11.87
CA GLU A 57 -4.67 22.14 12.48
C GLU A 57 -3.66 21.02 12.76
N ARG A 58 -2.81 20.68 11.80
CA ARG A 58 -1.80 19.62 11.97
C ARG A 58 -0.77 19.97 13.03
N GLU A 59 -0.31 21.21 13.05
CA GLU A 59 0.66 21.69 14.05
C GLU A 59 0.11 21.57 15.48
N ARG A 60 -1.21 21.73 15.68
CA ARG A 60 -1.85 21.53 16.99
C ARG A 60 -1.78 20.09 17.52
N PHE A 61 -1.57 19.10 16.66
CA PHE A 61 -1.41 17.71 17.08
C PHE A 61 0.00 17.38 17.56
N ILE A 62 0.99 18.25 17.32
CA ILE A 62 2.39 18.00 17.70
C ILE A 62 2.52 17.51 19.16
N PRO A 63 1.95 18.19 20.19
CA PRO A 63 2.16 17.78 21.58
C PRO A 63 1.67 16.35 21.88
N ILE A 64 0.47 16.00 21.40
CA ILE A 64 -0.08 14.66 21.62
C ILE A 64 0.63 13.59 20.79
N LEU A 65 1.10 13.93 19.59
CA LEU A 65 1.89 13.02 18.76
C LEU A 65 3.25 12.75 19.38
N GLU A 66 3.94 13.75 19.92
CA GLU A 66 5.21 13.57 20.64
C GLU A 66 5.02 12.74 21.90
N SER A 67 3.96 13.01 22.68
CA SER A 67 3.62 12.17 23.85
C SER A 67 3.32 10.73 23.46
N ALA A 68 2.56 10.50 22.39
CA ALA A 68 2.28 9.15 21.88
C ALA A 68 3.55 8.47 21.33
N TYR A 69 4.51 9.23 20.83
CA TYR A 69 5.76 8.72 20.28
C TYR A 69 6.63 8.06 21.33
N GLU A 70 6.62 8.59 22.55
CA GLU A 70 7.28 7.96 23.69
C GLU A 70 6.67 6.59 24.04
N LEU A 71 5.39 6.36 23.72
CA LEU A 71 4.75 5.06 23.98
C LEU A 71 5.03 4.03 22.88
N ASN A 72 5.20 4.46 21.63
CA ASN A 72 5.45 3.54 20.53
C ASN A 72 6.27 4.21 19.41
N PRO A 73 7.59 4.35 19.58
CA PRO A 73 8.44 5.04 18.62
C PRO A 73 8.59 4.29 17.28
N ASN A 74 8.24 3.00 17.24
CA ASN A 74 8.32 2.14 16.07
C ASN A 74 6.99 2.06 15.29
N ASN A 75 5.98 2.84 15.66
CA ASN A 75 4.75 2.92 14.90
C ASN A 75 4.94 3.80 13.65
N ILE A 76 4.71 3.22 12.46
CA ILE A 76 4.92 3.91 11.18
C ILE A 76 3.98 5.10 11.03
N ASP A 77 2.69 4.90 11.32
CA ASP A 77 1.68 5.95 11.14
C ASP A 77 2.02 7.16 12.01
N LEU A 78 2.47 6.94 13.25
CA LEU A 78 2.88 7.99 14.15
C LEU A 78 4.09 8.78 13.65
N ASN A 79 5.13 8.09 13.14
CA ASN A 79 6.28 8.76 12.53
C ASN A 79 5.87 9.59 11.30
N ILE A 80 4.97 9.07 10.46
CA ILE A 80 4.45 9.81 9.28
C ILE A 80 3.61 11.02 9.72
N MET A 81 2.75 10.87 10.74
CA MET A 81 1.95 11.97 11.28
C MET A 81 2.84 13.07 11.88
N LEU A 82 3.86 12.70 12.67
CA LEU A 82 4.84 13.65 13.20
C LEU A 82 5.60 14.38 12.09
N ALA A 83 6.10 13.65 11.10
CA ALA A 83 6.72 14.28 9.93
C ALA A 83 5.78 15.27 9.24
N SER A 84 4.51 14.88 9.07
CA SER A 84 3.51 15.73 8.43
C SER A 84 3.15 16.95 9.27
N ALA A 85 3.19 16.85 10.60
CA ALA A 85 2.89 17.97 11.48
C ALA A 85 4.06 18.97 11.52
N TYR A 86 5.30 18.46 11.48
CA TYR A 86 6.51 19.27 11.43
C TYR A 86 6.87 19.84 10.07
N GLN A 87 6.26 19.37 8.97
CA GLN A 87 6.68 19.69 7.59
C GLN A 87 6.84 21.19 7.28
N TYR A 88 6.12 22.07 7.99
CA TYR A 88 6.16 23.53 7.81
C TYR A 88 6.85 24.30 8.94
N LEU A 89 7.05 23.67 10.10
CA LEU A 89 7.67 24.28 11.27
C LEU A 89 9.16 23.96 11.34
N ASP A 90 9.52 22.70 11.07
CA ASP A 90 10.89 22.20 11.14
C ASP A 90 11.04 21.04 10.15
N SER A 91 11.50 21.36 8.94
CA SER A 91 11.70 20.36 7.89
C SER A 91 12.75 19.33 8.23
N GLU A 92 13.77 19.68 9.03
CA GLU A 92 14.82 18.75 9.42
C GLU A 92 14.25 17.70 10.38
N LYS A 93 13.51 18.14 11.40
CA LYS A 93 12.81 17.25 12.33
C LYS A 93 11.78 16.38 11.60
N ALA A 94 11.07 16.93 10.62
CA ALA A 94 10.17 16.15 9.77
C ALA A 94 10.91 15.03 9.02
N MET A 95 12.08 15.33 8.44
CA MET A 95 12.90 14.32 7.75
C MET A 95 13.48 13.26 8.70
N ILE A 96 13.75 13.60 9.97
CA ILE A 96 14.17 12.61 10.99
C ILE A 96 13.09 11.54 11.18
N TYR A 97 11.82 11.94 11.35
CA TYR A 97 10.73 10.99 11.51
C TYR A 97 10.45 10.19 10.23
N LEU A 98 10.58 10.79 9.04
CA LEU A 98 10.48 10.03 7.79
C LEU A 98 11.58 8.99 7.63
N ASN A 99 12.82 9.30 8.04
CA ASN A 99 13.89 8.32 8.03
C ASN A 99 13.60 7.14 8.96
N LYS A 100 13.06 7.41 10.16
CA LYS A 100 12.62 6.36 11.08
C LYS A 100 11.52 5.49 10.47
N ALA A 101 10.49 6.11 9.91
CA ALA A 101 9.42 5.38 9.21
C ALA A 101 9.98 4.52 8.07
N ARG A 102 10.93 5.05 7.29
CA ARG A 102 11.56 4.34 6.17
C ARG A 102 12.36 3.13 6.64
N THR A 103 13.04 3.22 7.78
CA THR A 103 13.75 2.07 8.38
C THR A 103 12.79 0.96 8.78
N ILE A 104 11.59 1.31 9.27
CA ILE A 104 10.59 0.34 9.71
C ILE A 104 9.89 -0.32 8.52
N LEU A 105 9.43 0.48 7.54
CA LEU A 105 8.77 -0.02 6.32
C LEU A 105 9.26 0.76 5.09
N PRO A 106 10.36 0.32 4.47
CA PRO A 106 10.98 1.04 3.35
C PRO A 106 10.14 1.03 2.08
N SER A 107 9.05 0.26 2.04
CA SER A 107 8.15 0.16 0.89
C SER A 107 6.91 1.06 0.96
N ASP A 108 6.67 1.73 2.09
CA ASP A 108 5.47 2.56 2.25
C ASP A 108 5.57 3.86 1.43
N ARG A 109 4.74 3.93 0.39
CA ARG A 109 4.64 5.08 -0.52
C ARG A 109 4.42 6.40 0.20
N ARG A 110 3.67 6.42 1.31
CA ARG A 110 3.31 7.65 2.03
C ARG A 110 4.55 8.38 2.55
N ILE A 111 5.58 7.62 2.95
CA ILE A 111 6.84 8.15 3.45
C ILE A 111 7.52 8.96 2.34
N PHE A 112 7.65 8.39 1.15
CA PHE A 112 8.33 9.03 0.03
C PHE A 112 7.52 10.16 -0.59
N GLN A 113 6.19 10.06 -0.62
CA GLN A 113 5.33 11.16 -1.05
C GLN A 113 5.50 12.38 -0.14
N LEU A 114 5.50 12.18 1.18
CA LEU A 114 5.69 13.27 2.12
C LEU A 114 7.12 13.83 2.08
N ALA A 115 8.14 12.97 1.92
CA ALA A 115 9.52 13.41 1.69
C ALA A 115 9.62 14.28 0.44
N ASN A 116 9.01 13.87 -0.68
CA ASN A 116 9.03 14.64 -1.92
C ASN A 116 8.35 16.01 -1.73
N LEU A 117 7.24 16.07 -0.98
CA LEU A 117 6.56 17.32 -0.67
C LEU A 117 7.43 18.28 0.17
N ILE A 118 8.07 17.76 1.22
CA ILE A 118 8.98 18.54 2.08
C ILE A 118 10.18 19.04 1.27
N LEU A 119 10.82 18.14 0.52
CA LEU A 119 12.03 18.43 -0.24
C LEU A 119 11.78 19.26 -1.50
N HIS A 120 10.56 19.28 -2.03
CA HIS A 120 10.19 20.14 -3.16
C HIS A 120 10.43 21.62 -2.86
N ARG A 121 10.24 22.04 -1.61
CA ARG A 121 10.52 23.41 -1.16
C ARG A 121 12.00 23.65 -0.84
N SER A 122 12.80 22.59 -0.78
CA SER A 122 14.22 22.67 -0.53
C SER A 122 15.01 22.92 -1.82
N LYS A 123 16.15 23.60 -1.71
CA LYS A 123 17.11 23.71 -2.82
C LYS A 123 18.00 22.46 -2.96
N ASN A 124 17.82 21.45 -2.10
CA ASN A 124 18.69 20.28 -2.04
C ASN A 124 18.25 19.20 -3.06
N ILE A 125 18.61 19.43 -4.32
CA ILE A 125 18.29 18.53 -5.44
C ILE A 125 18.86 17.13 -5.20
N THR A 126 20.09 17.03 -4.67
CA THR A 126 20.75 15.75 -4.39
C THR A 126 19.94 14.89 -3.42
N MET A 127 19.46 15.50 -2.34
CA MET A 127 18.61 14.80 -1.36
C MET A 127 17.29 14.36 -1.99
N ARG A 128 16.63 15.24 -2.77
CA ARG A 128 15.39 14.89 -3.47
C ARG A 128 15.59 13.71 -4.44
N LYS A 129 16.68 13.73 -5.21
CA LYS A 129 17.04 12.63 -6.12
C LYS A 129 17.24 11.31 -5.37
N SER A 130 18.03 11.33 -4.29
CA SER A 130 18.29 10.15 -3.46
C SER A 130 17.00 9.53 -2.88
N TRP A 131 16.04 10.36 -2.47
CA TRP A 131 14.73 9.88 -1.99
C TRP A 131 13.88 9.26 -3.11
N CYS A 132 13.90 9.83 -4.32
CA CYS A 132 13.24 9.25 -5.48
C CYS A 132 13.85 7.92 -5.91
N GLU A 133 15.18 7.83 -6.00
CA GLU A 133 15.88 6.58 -6.30
C GLU A 133 15.59 5.51 -5.23
N SER A 134 15.60 5.91 -3.95
CA SER A 134 15.23 5.02 -2.84
C SER A 134 13.81 4.50 -2.99
N TYR A 135 12.86 5.35 -3.40
CA TYR A 135 11.48 4.93 -3.63
C TYR A 135 11.38 3.91 -4.77
N LEU A 136 12.00 4.20 -5.92
CA LEU A 136 11.93 3.32 -7.09
C LEU A 136 12.58 1.95 -6.83
N ASN A 137 13.70 1.95 -6.10
CA ASN A 137 14.45 0.73 -5.78
C ASN A 137 13.96 -0.01 -4.54
N ALA A 138 13.15 0.63 -3.68
CA ALA A 138 12.62 -0.02 -2.49
C ALA A 138 11.71 -1.18 -2.89
N GLN A 139 12.19 -2.40 -2.66
CA GLN A 139 11.35 -3.58 -2.81
C GLN A 139 10.25 -3.60 -1.76
N PHE A 140 9.23 -4.39 -2.05
CA PHE A 140 8.17 -4.76 -1.13
C PHE A 140 8.72 -5.23 0.24
N GLY A 141 8.22 -4.65 1.33
CA GLY A 141 8.60 -4.97 2.71
C GLY A 141 7.40 -5.29 3.58
N ASP A 142 7.55 -6.19 4.56
CA ASP A 142 6.42 -6.61 5.40
C ASP A 142 6.20 -5.66 6.58
N TYR A 143 4.94 -5.50 7.01
CA TYR A 143 4.66 -4.88 8.31
C TYR A 143 3.72 -5.73 9.14
N GLU A 144 4.25 -6.19 10.27
CA GLU A 144 3.64 -7.17 11.13
C GLU A 144 2.28 -6.72 11.69
N GLU A 145 2.10 -5.42 11.96
CA GLU A 145 0.84 -4.90 12.51
C GLU A 145 -0.32 -4.92 11.49
N TYR A 146 -0.05 -5.09 10.18
CA TYR A 146 -1.06 -5.21 9.13
C TYR A 146 -1.36 -6.66 8.71
N LYS A 147 -0.82 -7.66 9.43
CA LYS A 147 -0.99 -9.12 9.20
C LYS A 147 -2.40 -9.55 8.79
N ASN A 148 -3.44 -8.91 9.34
CA ASN A 148 -4.84 -9.28 9.14
C ASN A 148 -5.59 -8.43 8.11
N SER A 149 -4.93 -7.50 7.41
CA SER A 149 -5.61 -6.43 6.66
C SER A 149 -5.30 -6.33 5.17
N THR A 150 -4.33 -7.11 4.68
CA THR A 150 -3.95 -7.18 3.27
C THR A 150 -4.68 -8.31 2.56
N LEU A 151 -4.94 -8.15 1.27
CA LEU A 151 -5.74 -9.06 0.45
C LEU A 151 -5.20 -10.50 0.42
N LEU A 152 -3.88 -10.68 0.58
CA LEU A 152 -3.16 -11.98 0.57
C LEU A 152 -2.34 -12.21 1.85
N GLY A 153 -2.64 -11.46 2.93
CA GLY A 153 -1.85 -11.49 4.15
C GLY A 153 -0.44 -10.92 3.99
N VAL A 154 0.45 -11.39 4.86
CA VAL A 154 1.85 -10.98 5.06
C VAL A 154 2.63 -10.91 3.73
N GLY A 155 3.28 -9.77 3.48
CA GLY A 155 4.21 -9.56 2.37
C GLY A 155 3.59 -8.95 1.10
N TYR A 156 4.09 -7.77 0.69
CA TYR A 156 3.77 -7.20 -0.62
C TYR A 156 4.44 -7.93 -1.81
N ARG A 157 4.90 -9.18 -1.61
CA ARG A 157 5.66 -9.97 -2.60
C ARG A 157 4.85 -11.12 -3.23
N ARG A 158 3.54 -11.11 -3.00
CA ARG A 158 2.64 -12.20 -3.36
C ARG A 158 1.68 -11.80 -4.46
N LEU A 159 1.53 -12.69 -5.41
CA LEU A 159 0.46 -12.73 -6.37
C LEU A 159 -0.46 -13.90 -6.02
N ALA A 160 -1.74 -13.77 -6.31
CA ALA A 160 -2.63 -14.92 -6.32
C ALA A 160 -3.47 -14.94 -7.58
N PHE A 161 -3.50 -16.08 -8.24
CA PHE A 161 -4.43 -16.33 -9.32
C PHE A 161 -5.68 -16.99 -8.74
N GLU A 162 -6.82 -16.38 -9.00
CA GLU A 162 -8.11 -16.84 -8.53
C GLU A 162 -8.99 -17.21 -9.72
N TYR A 163 -9.78 -18.27 -9.57
CA TYR A 163 -10.77 -18.69 -10.57
C TYR A 163 -11.87 -19.56 -9.96
N ASP A 164 -13.01 -19.64 -10.65
CA ASP A 164 -14.11 -20.55 -10.31
C ASP A 164 -14.10 -21.79 -11.23
N ASP A 165 -14.24 -22.99 -10.66
CA ASP A 165 -14.29 -24.28 -11.39
C ASP A 165 -15.70 -24.90 -11.48
N ASN A 166 -16.74 -24.05 -11.47
CA ASN A 166 -18.18 -24.36 -11.33
C ASN A 166 -18.60 -24.94 -9.97
N ASN A 167 -17.69 -25.55 -9.21
CA ASN A 167 -17.98 -26.16 -7.91
C ASN A 167 -17.45 -25.32 -6.75
N SER A 168 -16.34 -24.61 -6.98
CA SER A 168 -15.61 -23.91 -5.93
C SER A 168 -14.81 -22.75 -6.48
N ARG A 169 -14.54 -21.78 -5.60
CA ARG A 169 -13.61 -20.68 -5.84
C ARG A 169 -12.23 -21.12 -5.38
N ASN A 170 -11.26 -21.09 -6.29
CA ASN A 170 -9.90 -21.58 -6.07
C ASN A 170 -8.93 -20.40 -6.07
N ILE A 171 -7.89 -20.46 -5.23
CA ILE A 171 -6.84 -19.45 -5.11
C ILE A 171 -5.50 -20.16 -5.12
N ILE A 172 -4.61 -19.77 -6.03
CA ILE A 172 -3.24 -20.30 -6.16
C ILE A 172 -2.27 -19.15 -5.91
N LEU A 173 -1.36 -19.32 -4.96
CA LEU A 173 -0.37 -18.31 -4.61
C LEU A 173 0.90 -18.47 -5.44
N ASN A 174 1.49 -17.35 -5.82
CA ASN A 174 2.85 -17.27 -6.32
C ASN A 174 3.62 -16.24 -5.47
N GLU A 175 4.71 -16.71 -4.86
CA GLU A 175 5.62 -15.87 -4.08
C GLU A 175 6.84 -15.53 -4.93
N GLY A 176 7.27 -14.27 -4.91
CA GLY A 176 8.43 -13.83 -5.69
C GLY A 176 8.14 -12.69 -6.65
N LEU A 177 7.15 -11.86 -6.33
CA LEU A 177 6.88 -10.63 -7.08
C LEU A 177 8.14 -9.77 -7.20
N THR A 178 8.53 -9.45 -8.43
CA THR A 178 9.64 -8.56 -8.76
C THR A 178 9.10 -7.23 -9.31
N LEU A 179 9.80 -6.13 -9.00
CA LEU A 179 9.50 -4.80 -9.53
C LEU A 179 10.45 -4.45 -10.67
N GLY A 180 9.94 -3.70 -11.66
CA GLY A 180 10.72 -3.08 -12.73
C GLY A 180 10.98 -3.98 -13.94
N GLU A 181 10.95 -5.30 -13.76
CA GLU A 181 11.29 -6.27 -14.81
C GLU A 181 10.06 -7.03 -15.30
N LYS A 182 10.08 -7.36 -16.59
CA LYS A 182 9.12 -8.27 -17.21
C LYS A 182 9.41 -9.69 -16.74
N THR A 183 8.48 -10.29 -16.01
CA THR A 183 8.65 -11.58 -15.33
C THR A 183 7.49 -12.52 -15.62
N LYS A 184 7.77 -13.81 -15.71
CA LYS A 184 6.77 -14.88 -15.85
C LYS A 184 6.41 -15.47 -14.50
N TYR A 185 5.14 -15.47 -14.17
CA TYR A 185 4.57 -16.03 -12.96
C TYR A 185 3.75 -17.27 -13.29
N GLU A 186 4.19 -18.41 -12.78
CA GLU A 186 3.57 -19.71 -13.00
C GLU A 186 2.61 -20.06 -11.85
N PHE A 187 1.40 -20.50 -12.21
CA PHE A 187 0.36 -20.97 -11.30
C PHE A 187 0.00 -22.40 -11.69
N LEU A 188 0.32 -23.35 -10.80
CA LEU A 188 0.12 -24.80 -11.01
C LEU A 188 -1.13 -25.28 -10.28
N PHE A 189 -1.93 -26.10 -10.95
CA PHE A 189 -3.22 -26.55 -10.47
C PHE A 189 -3.10 -28.03 -10.12
N ASP A 190 -3.71 -28.45 -9.01
CA ASP A 190 -3.64 -29.86 -8.57
C ASP A 190 -4.36 -30.83 -9.51
N LYS A 191 -5.28 -30.31 -10.32
CA LYS A 191 -6.11 -31.05 -11.28
C LYS A 191 -6.41 -30.19 -12.49
N LEU A 192 -6.78 -30.85 -13.59
CA LEU A 192 -7.35 -30.16 -14.75
C LEU A 192 -8.65 -29.46 -14.35
N ALA A 193 -8.72 -28.14 -14.58
CA ALA A 193 -9.87 -27.31 -14.26
C ALA A 193 -10.35 -26.53 -15.48
N VAL A 194 -11.66 -26.29 -15.54
CA VAL A 194 -12.25 -25.27 -16.42
C VAL A 194 -12.20 -23.96 -15.64
N ILE A 195 -11.55 -22.96 -16.21
CA ILE A 195 -11.41 -21.65 -15.57
C ILE A 195 -12.60 -20.77 -15.95
N ASN A 196 -13.32 -20.31 -14.93
CA ASN A 196 -14.30 -19.25 -15.04
C ASN A 196 -13.90 -18.06 -14.17
N SER A 197 -14.28 -16.85 -14.59
CA SER A 197 -14.07 -15.60 -13.85
C SER A 197 -12.64 -15.41 -13.29
N PRO A 198 -11.57 -15.61 -14.10
CA PRO A 198 -10.21 -15.52 -13.60
C PRO A 198 -9.87 -14.12 -13.09
N SER A 199 -9.12 -14.02 -12.01
CA SER A 199 -8.60 -12.76 -11.51
C SER A 199 -7.18 -12.90 -10.96
N LEU A 200 -6.43 -11.79 -11.00
CA LEU A 200 -5.11 -11.68 -10.38
C LEU A 200 -5.20 -10.74 -9.18
N ARG A 201 -4.91 -11.27 -8.00
CA ARG A 201 -4.74 -10.49 -6.77
C ARG A 201 -3.28 -10.13 -6.58
N ILE A 202 -3.04 -8.88 -6.21
CA ILE A 202 -1.71 -8.34 -5.98
C ILE A 202 -1.72 -7.67 -4.62
N SER A 203 -0.92 -8.17 -3.68
CA SER A 203 -0.71 -7.49 -2.39
C SER A 203 0.27 -6.33 -2.61
N ASN A 204 -0.24 -5.12 -2.81
CA ASN A 204 0.58 -3.92 -2.99
C ASN A 204 0.08 -2.78 -2.09
N GLY A 205 0.97 -1.87 -1.69
CA GLY A 205 0.62 -0.68 -0.90
C GLY A 205 -0.05 0.45 -1.70
N GLY A 206 -0.55 0.15 -2.91
CA GLY A 206 -0.98 1.12 -3.91
C GLY A 206 0.19 1.86 -4.56
N GLY A 207 -0.10 2.58 -5.65
CA GLY A 207 0.90 3.36 -6.39
C GLY A 207 1.78 2.52 -7.29
N ILE A 208 1.25 1.40 -7.79
CA ILE A 208 1.91 0.58 -8.79
C ILE A 208 1.12 0.58 -10.10
N GLU A 209 1.84 0.35 -11.17
CA GLU A 209 1.34 0.08 -12.50
C GLU A 209 1.61 -1.39 -12.82
N VAL A 210 0.61 -2.07 -13.38
CA VAL A 210 0.67 -3.49 -13.75
C VAL A 210 0.34 -3.59 -15.23
N PHE A 211 1.29 -4.12 -15.98
CA PHE A 211 1.13 -4.38 -17.41
C PHE A 211 1.13 -5.89 -17.65
N PHE A 212 0.13 -6.36 -18.39
CA PHE A 212 0.02 -7.76 -18.80
C PHE A 212 0.59 -7.92 -20.20
N ASP A 213 1.75 -8.53 -20.32
CA ASP A 213 2.37 -8.81 -21.62
C ASP A 213 1.63 -9.95 -22.34
N SER A 214 1.47 -11.07 -21.64
CA SER A 214 0.79 -12.25 -22.16
C SER A 214 0.25 -13.16 -21.07
N ILE A 215 -0.73 -13.99 -21.43
CA ILE A 215 -1.28 -15.06 -20.60
C ILE A 215 -1.25 -16.34 -21.40
N GLN A 216 -0.62 -17.39 -20.86
CA GLN A 216 -0.48 -18.68 -21.52
C GLN A 216 -1.16 -19.77 -20.69
N LEU A 217 -1.96 -20.60 -21.35
CA LEU A 217 -2.72 -21.67 -20.73
C LEU A 217 -2.17 -23.03 -21.15
N TYR A 218 -1.93 -23.92 -20.18
CA TYR A 218 -1.34 -25.24 -20.44
C TYR A 218 -2.22 -26.36 -19.90
N SER A 219 -2.22 -27.50 -20.60
CA SER A 219 -2.81 -28.75 -20.13
C SER A 219 -1.80 -29.87 -20.32
N GLN A 220 -1.39 -30.53 -19.24
CA GLN A 220 -0.48 -31.67 -19.24
C GLN A 220 0.81 -31.38 -20.03
N GLY A 221 1.35 -30.17 -19.83
CA GLY A 221 2.57 -29.70 -20.49
C GLY A 221 2.40 -29.17 -21.92
N ARG A 222 1.21 -29.25 -22.52
CA ARG A 222 0.93 -28.69 -23.85
C ARG A 222 0.32 -27.30 -23.74
N LEU A 223 0.81 -26.36 -24.55
CA LEU A 223 0.20 -25.03 -24.69
C LEU A 223 -1.15 -25.18 -25.39
N MET A 224 -2.21 -24.74 -24.73
CA MET A 224 -3.58 -24.80 -25.24
C MET A 224 -3.97 -23.51 -25.94
N GLU A 225 -3.67 -22.37 -25.33
CA GLU A 225 -4.05 -21.05 -25.82
C GLU A 225 -3.06 -20.00 -25.28
N SER A 226 -2.86 -18.93 -26.03
CA SER A 226 -2.00 -17.80 -25.63
C SER A 226 -2.68 -16.49 -25.98
N TYR A 227 -2.81 -15.61 -25.00
CA TYR A 227 -3.41 -14.29 -25.14
C TYR A 227 -2.32 -13.23 -25.06
N SER A 228 -2.18 -12.41 -26.10
CA SER A 228 -1.40 -11.18 -26.07
C SER A 228 -2.18 -10.06 -25.38
N ASN A 229 -1.48 -8.98 -24.98
CA ASN A 229 -2.07 -7.83 -24.27
C ASN A 229 -3.40 -7.32 -24.89
N ASP A 230 -3.48 -7.21 -26.21
CA ASP A 230 -4.64 -6.71 -26.96
C ASP A 230 -5.88 -7.61 -26.86
N LEU A 231 -5.70 -8.89 -26.54
CA LEU A 231 -6.78 -9.86 -26.34
C LEU A 231 -7.22 -9.96 -24.88
N ILE A 232 -6.47 -9.38 -23.95
CA ILE A 232 -6.75 -9.44 -22.52
C ILE A 232 -7.55 -8.20 -22.11
N LYS A 233 -8.79 -8.41 -21.66
CA LYS A 233 -9.58 -7.33 -21.07
C LYS A 233 -9.42 -7.37 -19.55
N LEU A 234 -9.01 -6.24 -18.98
CA LEU A 234 -8.73 -6.07 -17.56
C LEU A 234 -9.86 -5.26 -16.91
N PHE A 235 -10.24 -5.63 -15.70
CA PHE A 235 -11.20 -4.88 -14.87
C PHE A 235 -10.64 -4.84 -13.44
N PRO A 236 -9.93 -3.77 -13.05
CA PRO A 236 -9.48 -3.62 -11.67
C PRO A 236 -10.68 -3.39 -10.74
N GLU A 237 -10.62 -3.93 -9.53
CA GLU A 237 -11.68 -3.78 -8.52
C GLU A 237 -11.79 -2.34 -8.01
N THR A 238 -10.65 -1.69 -7.78
CA THR A 238 -10.57 -0.33 -7.23
C THR A 238 -9.65 0.60 -8.01
N GLY A 239 -8.82 0.04 -8.89
CA GLY A 239 -7.85 0.77 -9.70
C GLY A 239 -8.44 1.41 -10.95
N PHE A 240 -7.54 1.95 -11.77
CA PHE A 240 -7.87 2.57 -13.05
C PHE A 240 -7.13 1.87 -14.19
N ILE A 241 -7.63 2.03 -15.41
CA ILE A 241 -6.95 1.57 -16.62
C ILE A 241 -6.43 2.79 -17.37
N SER A 242 -5.15 2.74 -17.76
CA SER A 242 -4.52 3.74 -18.63
C SER A 242 -3.59 3.01 -19.59
N GLU A 243 -3.74 3.21 -20.90
CA GLU A 243 -2.86 2.63 -21.93
C GLU A 243 -2.66 1.09 -21.78
N ASN A 244 -3.74 0.35 -21.50
CA ASN A 244 -3.74 -1.10 -21.22
C ASN A 244 -2.95 -1.54 -19.97
N LYS A 245 -2.69 -0.60 -19.06
CA LYS A 245 -2.06 -0.86 -17.77
C LYS A 245 -3.05 -0.62 -16.65
N VAL A 246 -2.96 -1.44 -15.61
CA VAL A 246 -3.73 -1.25 -14.39
C VAL A 246 -2.95 -0.40 -13.42
N ILE A 247 -3.53 0.72 -13.02
CA ILE A 247 -3.01 1.62 -11.99
C ILE A 247 -3.70 1.25 -10.68
N SER A 248 -2.97 0.56 -9.80
CA SER A 248 -3.44 0.25 -8.45
C SER A 248 -3.31 1.48 -7.56
N THR A 249 -4.41 1.91 -6.96
CA THR A 249 -4.42 3.01 -5.97
C THR A 249 -4.68 2.53 -4.55
N ASN A 250 -5.10 1.28 -4.39
CA ASN A 250 -5.56 0.71 -3.14
C ASN A 250 -4.39 0.33 -2.23
N LYS A 251 -4.43 0.84 -1.00
CA LYS A 251 -3.38 0.62 0.02
C LYS A 251 -3.28 -0.84 0.49
N LYS A 252 -4.28 -1.67 0.21
CA LYS A 252 -4.37 -3.07 0.66
C LYS A 252 -4.10 -4.10 -0.45
N GLY A 253 -3.82 -3.62 -1.66
CA GLY A 253 -3.66 -4.43 -2.86
C GLY A 253 -4.79 -4.24 -3.85
N GLU A 254 -4.64 -4.86 -5.01
CA GLU A 254 -5.60 -4.78 -6.12
C GLU A 254 -6.04 -6.18 -6.52
N ASN A 255 -7.31 -6.32 -6.89
CA ASN A 255 -7.81 -7.49 -7.60
C ASN A 255 -8.13 -7.08 -9.05
N ILE A 256 -7.59 -7.80 -10.01
CA ILE A 256 -7.72 -7.50 -11.43
C ILE A 256 -8.48 -8.65 -12.07
N PHE A 257 -9.74 -8.44 -12.39
CA PHE A 257 -10.54 -9.44 -13.12
C PHE A 257 -10.11 -9.47 -14.58
N LEU A 258 -10.01 -10.69 -15.12
CA LEU A 258 -9.51 -10.96 -16.46
C LEU A 258 -10.64 -11.54 -17.29
N VAL A 259 -10.86 -10.98 -18.49
CA VAL A 259 -11.76 -11.57 -19.48
C VAL A 259 -10.93 -12.03 -20.66
N LEU A 260 -10.89 -13.36 -20.82
CA LEU A 260 -10.11 -14.07 -21.81
C LEU A 260 -11.06 -14.81 -22.77
N PRO A 261 -11.11 -14.45 -24.06
CA PRO A 261 -12.04 -15.04 -25.01
C PRO A 261 -11.90 -16.57 -25.11
N GLY A 262 -12.96 -17.31 -24.80
CA GLY A 262 -12.98 -18.76 -24.98
C GLY A 262 -12.25 -19.59 -23.92
N ILE A 263 -11.74 -18.99 -22.84
CA ILE A 263 -10.99 -19.70 -21.79
C ILE A 263 -11.72 -20.93 -21.22
N SER A 264 -13.04 -20.84 -21.04
CA SER A 264 -13.87 -21.92 -20.47
C SER A 264 -14.03 -23.14 -21.38
N LYS A 265 -13.55 -23.08 -22.63
CA LYS A 265 -13.55 -24.24 -23.54
C LYS A 265 -12.43 -25.22 -23.23
N HIS A 266 -11.42 -24.80 -22.47
CA HIS A 266 -10.24 -25.59 -22.19
C HIS A 266 -10.26 -26.09 -20.75
N LYS A 267 -9.81 -27.33 -20.56
CA LYS A 267 -9.40 -27.85 -19.25
C LYS A 267 -7.90 -27.68 -19.15
N ILE A 268 -7.44 -26.98 -18.12
CA ILE A 268 -6.03 -26.61 -17.99
C ILE A 268 -5.52 -26.92 -16.58
N ASP A 269 -4.23 -27.19 -16.45
CA ASP A 269 -3.55 -27.46 -15.18
C ASP A 269 -2.47 -26.42 -14.85
N LYS A 270 -2.24 -25.46 -15.75
CA LYS A 270 -1.29 -24.39 -15.53
C LYS A 270 -1.66 -23.10 -16.26
N VAL A 271 -1.43 -21.99 -15.58
CA VAL A 271 -1.45 -20.64 -16.15
C VAL A 271 -0.07 -20.00 -15.96
N ILE A 272 0.45 -19.39 -17.01
CA ILE A 272 1.63 -18.52 -16.93
C ILE A 272 1.19 -17.10 -17.27
N LEU A 273 1.39 -16.17 -16.34
CA LEU A 273 1.18 -14.74 -16.54
C LEU A 273 2.53 -14.08 -16.76
N GLU A 274 2.73 -13.43 -17.90
CA GLU A 274 3.89 -12.59 -18.14
C GLU A 274 3.51 -11.14 -17.84
N LEU A 275 4.11 -10.56 -16.79
CA LEU A 275 3.72 -9.27 -16.24
C LEU A 275 4.94 -8.36 -16.09
N SER A 276 4.70 -7.06 -16.23
CA SER A 276 5.63 -6.01 -15.82
C SER A 276 4.97 -5.16 -14.74
N ILE A 277 5.58 -5.09 -13.55
CA ILE A 277 5.01 -4.36 -12.40
C ILE A 277 5.99 -3.28 -11.97
N THR A 278 5.56 -2.03 -12.02
CA THR A 278 6.41 -0.87 -11.77
C THR A 278 5.77 0.06 -10.75
N LYS A 279 6.57 0.87 -10.07
CA LYS A 279 6.06 1.94 -9.20
C LYS A 279 5.69 3.16 -10.05
N LEU A 280 4.58 3.79 -9.71
CA LEU A 280 4.23 5.09 -10.27
C LEU A 280 5.22 6.14 -9.79
N LYS A 281 5.63 7.05 -10.68
CA LYS A 281 6.50 8.18 -10.35
C LYS A 281 5.86 9.06 -9.26
N LEU A 282 6.70 9.63 -8.38
CA LEU A 282 6.26 10.53 -7.30
C LEU A 282 5.93 11.93 -7.80
N ASP A 283 6.50 12.34 -8.93
CA ASP A 283 6.22 13.60 -9.60
C ASP A 283 6.49 13.50 -11.11
N ASN A 284 6.20 14.58 -11.83
CA ASN A 284 6.42 14.72 -13.26
C ASN A 284 7.78 15.36 -13.62
N THR A 285 8.69 15.46 -12.66
CA THR A 285 9.99 16.10 -12.88
C THR A 285 11.06 15.10 -13.28
N LYS A 286 12.02 15.57 -14.07
CA LYS A 286 13.17 14.75 -14.49
C LYS A 286 14.08 14.29 -13.34
N ILE A 287 13.89 14.85 -12.14
CA ILE A 287 14.71 14.51 -10.96
C ILE A 287 14.49 13.04 -10.56
N CYS A 288 13.30 12.51 -10.82
CA CYS A 288 12.93 11.13 -10.50
C CYS A 288 12.89 10.25 -11.75
N GLU A 289 13.57 10.67 -12.82
CA GLU A 289 13.81 9.87 -14.03
C GLU A 289 15.20 9.24 -13.91
N SER A 290 15.22 7.93 -13.67
CA SER A 290 16.40 7.08 -13.81
C SER A 290 16.47 6.51 -15.22
#